data_AF-X0TLB4-F1
#
_entry.id   AF-X0TLB4-F1
#
_cell.length_a   1.000
_cell.length_b   1.000
_cell.length_c   1.000
_cell.angle_alpha   90.00
_cell.angle_beta   90.00
_cell.angle_gamma   90.00
#
_symmetry.space_group_name_H-M   'P 1'
#
loop_
_entity.id
_entity.type
_entity.pdbx_description
1 polymer ?
#
loop_
_entity_poly.entity_id
_entity_poly.type
_entity_poly.pdbx_seq_one_letter_code
_entity_poly.pdbx_strand_id
1 'polypeptide(L)'
;GIIFFALTGIGLSGPIFLIDLILSDIIDEDEVNTGTRREAGYYGIKAFFYKFSTIFVFLTISLVFTSVGWTVYEPDKVTPEVIFGLQALMAIFPAIALGISYIFIYKYPLHSEKLIEVKEKLRKIHDEKRSKL
;
A
#
# COMPACT_ATOMS: atom_id res chain seq x y z
N GLY A 1 -13.31 18.61 14.33
CA GLY A 1 -13.31 18.48 12.86
C GLY A 1 -11.94 18.73 12.26
N ILE A 2 -11.55 20.00 12.11
CA ILE A 2 -10.34 20.41 11.38
C ILE A 2 -9.04 19.79 11.93
N ILE A 3 -8.84 19.77 13.26
CA ILE A 3 -7.64 19.20 13.88
C ILE A 3 -7.51 17.70 13.59
N PHE A 4 -8.61 16.96 13.66
CA PHE A 4 -8.63 15.53 13.37
C PHE A 4 -8.29 15.27 11.89
N PHE A 5 -8.92 16.01 10.97
CA PHE A 5 -8.63 15.89 9.54
C PHE A 5 -7.17 16.27 9.20
N ALA A 6 -6.62 17.28 9.87
CA ALA A 6 -5.21 17.66 9.71
C ALA A 6 -4.27 16.53 10.14
N LEU A 7 -4.51 15.91 11.29
CA LEU A 7 -3.71 14.78 11.77
C LEU A 7 -3.80 13.57 10.83
N THR A 8 -5.00 13.25 10.34
CA THR A 8 -5.17 12.16 9.35
C THR A 8 -4.47 12.48 8.03
N GLY A 9 -4.48 13.74 7.59
CA GLY A 9 -3.80 14.16 6.36
C GLY A 9 -2.28 13.99 6.42
N ILE A 10 -1.67 14.32 7.56
CA ILE A 10 -0.23 14.09 7.79
C ILE A 10 0.11 12.60 7.72
N GLY A 11 -0.72 11.74 8.29
CA GLY A 11 -0.51 10.29 8.24
C GLY A 11 -0.63 9.71 6.82
N LEU A 12 -1.55 10.25 6.00
CA LEU A 12 -1.82 9.76 4.66
C LEU A 12 -0.82 10.26 3.60
N SER A 13 -0.10 11.35 3.84
CA SER A 13 0.78 11.95 2.83
C SER A 13 2.01 11.09 2.50
N GLY A 14 2.56 10.36 3.48
CA GLY A 14 3.77 9.55 3.29
C GLY A 14 3.58 8.40 2.30
N PRO A 15 2.63 7.48 2.52
CA PRO A 15 2.45 6.30 1.68
C PRO A 15 2.22 6.59 0.20
N ILE A 16 1.59 7.74 -0.12
CA ILE A 16 1.30 8.15 -1.50
C ILE A 16 2.57 8.19 -2.36
N PHE A 17 3.70 8.66 -1.81
CA PHE A 17 4.96 8.75 -2.53
C PHE A 17 5.89 7.55 -2.28
N LEU A 18 5.85 7.00 -1.06
CA LEU A 18 6.76 5.92 -0.66
C LEU A 18 6.57 4.65 -1.49
N ILE A 19 5.33 4.33 -1.89
CA ILE A 19 5.04 3.11 -2.66
C ILE A 19 5.73 3.16 -4.04
N ASP A 20 5.67 4.30 -4.73
CA ASP A 20 6.30 4.46 -6.04
C ASP A 20 7.82 4.45 -5.95
N LEU A 21 8.39 5.06 -4.90
CA LEU A 21 9.83 5.02 -4.65
C LEU A 21 10.33 3.59 -4.40
N ILE A 22 9.65 2.85 -3.51
CA ILE A 22 9.98 1.45 -3.21
C ILE A 22 9.86 0.57 -4.45
N LEU A 23 8.83 0.79 -5.28
CA LEU A 23 8.67 0.04 -6.51
C LEU A 23 9.78 0.34 -7.51
N SER A 24 10.21 1.61 -7.63
CA SER A 24 11.35 2.00 -8.45
C SER A 24 12.64 1.30 -8.00
N ASP A 25 12.92 1.29 -6.70
CA ASP A 25 14.11 0.64 -6.15
C ASP A 25 14.10 -0.89 -6.44
N ILE A 26 12.93 -1.54 -6.41
CA ILE A 26 12.77 -2.96 -6.79
C ILE A 26 13.03 -3.17 -8.29
N ILE A 27 12.52 -2.29 -9.15
CA ILE A 27 12.74 -2.36 -10.60
C ILE A 27 14.23 -2.20 -10.92
N ASP A 28 14.91 -1.30 -10.22
CA ASP A 28 16.34 -1.08 -10.37
C ASP A 28 17.15 -2.31 -9.92
N GLU A 29 16.77 -2.96 -8.82
CA GLU A 29 17.36 -4.22 -8.38
C GLU A 29 17.15 -5.35 -9.41
N ASP A 30 15.95 -5.47 -10.00
CA ASP A 30 15.69 -6.44 -11.07
C ASP A 30 16.50 -6.16 -12.33
N GLU A 31 16.68 -4.89 -12.70
CA GLU A 31 17.52 -4.52 -13.85
C GLU A 31 18.99 -4.88 -13.59
N VAL A 32 19.51 -4.66 -12.37
CA VAL A 32 20.88 -5.07 -12.01
C VAL A 32 21.05 -6.59 -12.12
N ASN A 33 20.05 -7.36 -11.70
CA ASN A 33 20.13 -8.82 -11.72
C ASN A 33 19.89 -9.44 -13.09
N THR A 34 19.05 -8.83 -13.93
CA THR A 34 18.59 -9.42 -15.20
C THR A 34 19.07 -8.69 -16.44
N GLY A 35 19.69 -7.50 -16.28
CA GLY A 35 20.17 -6.64 -17.37
C GLY A 35 19.08 -5.92 -18.17
N THR A 36 17.81 -6.24 -17.92
CA THR A 36 16.64 -5.75 -18.65
C THR A 36 15.72 -4.97 -17.72
N ARG A 37 15.32 -3.76 -18.14
CA ARG A 37 14.40 -2.92 -17.38
C ARG A 37 12.95 -3.30 -17.67
N ARG A 38 12.18 -3.69 -16.63
CA ARG A 38 10.80 -4.20 -16.76
C ARG A 38 9.72 -3.34 -16.09
N GLU A 39 9.82 -2.01 -16.19
CA GLU A 39 8.90 -1.08 -15.52
C GLU A 39 7.42 -1.42 -15.74
N ALA A 40 7.01 -1.60 -17.01
CA ALA A 40 5.61 -1.86 -17.35
C ALA A 40 5.04 -3.13 -16.68
N GLY A 41 5.86 -4.17 -16.50
CA GLY A 41 5.45 -5.40 -15.83
C GLY A 41 5.18 -5.18 -14.35
N TYR A 42 6.10 -4.50 -13.66
CA TYR A 42 5.96 -4.16 -12.24
C TYR A 42 4.75 -3.24 -11.97
N TYR A 43 4.58 -2.19 -12.78
CA TYR A 43 3.41 -1.31 -12.66
C TYR A 43 2.10 -2.03 -13.01
N GLY A 44 2.11 -2.97 -13.96
CA GLY A 44 0.96 -3.81 -14.28
C GLY A 44 0.54 -4.70 -13.10
N ILE A 45 1.51 -5.34 -12.44
CA ILE A 45 1.27 -6.13 -11.23
C ILE A 45 0.75 -5.24 -10.10
N LYS A 46 1.36 -4.07 -9.88
CA LYS A 46 0.87 -3.08 -8.90
C LYS A 46 -0.61 -2.74 -9.15
N ALA A 47 -0.97 -2.40 -10.39
CA ALA A 47 -2.34 -2.04 -10.75
C ALA A 47 -3.34 -3.19 -10.54
N PHE A 48 -2.93 -4.44 -10.82
CA PHE A 48 -3.73 -5.62 -10.52
C PHE A 48 -3.97 -5.78 -9.01
N PHE A 49 -2.95 -5.59 -8.17
CA PHE A 49 -3.10 -5.67 -6.71
C PHE A 49 -4.04 -4.60 -6.14
N TYR A 50 -4.06 -3.39 -6.70
CA TYR A 50 -5.03 -2.37 -6.30
C TYR A 50 -6.49 -2.80 -6.48
N LYS A 51 -6.80 -3.69 -7.44
CA LYS A 51 -8.16 -4.22 -7.61
C LYS A 51 -8.61 -5.04 -6.40
N PHE A 52 -7.70 -5.81 -5.80
CA PHE A 52 -8.03 -6.55 -4.58
C PHE A 52 -8.32 -5.63 -3.40
N SER A 53 -7.68 -4.45 -3.30
CA SER A 53 -7.98 -3.48 -2.24
C SER A 53 -9.47 -3.11 -2.23
N THR A 54 -10.06 -2.82 -3.40
CA THR A 54 -11.50 -2.52 -3.51
C THR A 54 -12.36 -3.72 -3.15
N ILE A 55 -11.96 -4.94 -3.55
CA ILE A 55 -12.67 -6.16 -3.19
C ILE A 55 -12.67 -6.36 -1.67
N PHE A 56 -11.53 -6.20 -1.00
CA PHE A 56 -11.44 -6.32 0.45
C PHE A 56 -12.30 -5.29 1.17
N VAL A 57 -12.36 -4.04 0.68
CA VAL A 57 -13.26 -3.01 1.24
C VAL A 57 -14.72 -3.49 1.21
N PHE A 58 -15.20 -3.98 0.07
CA PHE A 58 -16.58 -4.47 -0.04
C PHE A 58 -16.84 -5.71 0.82
N LEU A 59 -15.89 -6.64 0.88
CA LEU A 59 -16.00 -7.82 1.74
C LEU A 59 -16.08 -7.44 3.22
N THR A 60 -15.24 -6.49 3.66
CA THR A 60 -15.23 -6.01 5.05
C THR A 60 -16.52 -5.28 5.39
N ILE A 61 -17.03 -4.41 4.52
CA ILE A 61 -18.34 -3.74 4.72
C ILE A 61 -19.46 -4.79 4.80
N SER A 62 -19.50 -5.72 3.85
CA SER A 62 -20.52 -6.77 3.81
C SER A 62 -20.48 -7.64 5.07
N LEU A 63 -19.29 -8.00 5.56
CA LEU A 63 -19.11 -8.79 6.77
C LEU A 63 -19.65 -8.08 8.01
N VAL A 64 -19.38 -6.79 8.15
CA VAL A 64 -19.88 -6.01 9.30
C VAL A 64 -21.39 -5.83 9.21
N PHE A 65 -21.93 -5.53 8.04
CA PHE A 65 -23.36 -5.25 7.91
C PHE A 65 -24.20 -6.51 8.17
N THR A 66 -23.74 -7.68 7.73
CA THR A 66 -24.43 -8.94 8.02
C THR A 66 -24.28 -9.36 9.48
N SER A 67 -23.15 -9.05 10.14
CA SER A 67 -22.93 -9.46 11.53
C SER A 67 -23.72 -8.63 12.55
N VAL A 68 -23.90 -7.33 12.29
CA VAL A 68 -24.67 -6.44 13.19
C VAL A 68 -26.15 -6.33 12.80
N GLY A 69 -26.61 -7.11 11.82
CA GLY A 69 -28.01 -7.12 11.38
C GLY A 69 -28.44 -5.87 10.61
N TRP A 70 -27.49 -5.06 10.13
CA TRP A 70 -27.76 -3.83 9.38
C TRP A 70 -27.73 -4.09 7.86
N THR A 71 -28.51 -5.07 7.42
CA THR A 71 -28.69 -5.39 5.99
C THR A 71 -29.68 -4.45 5.30
N VAL A 72 -30.58 -3.84 6.08
CA VAL A 72 -31.57 -2.85 5.63
C VAL A 72 -31.44 -1.59 6.48
N TYR A 73 -31.50 -0.43 5.84
CA TYR A 73 -31.42 0.86 6.53
C TYR A 73 -32.72 1.13 7.30
N GLU A 74 -32.71 0.88 8.61
CA GLU A 74 -33.81 1.14 9.53
C GLU A 74 -33.34 2.09 10.66
N PRO A 75 -33.46 3.42 10.49
CA PRO A 75 -32.88 4.39 11.42
C PRO A 75 -33.50 4.32 12.83
N ASP A 76 -34.72 3.81 12.96
CA ASP A 76 -35.41 3.65 14.25
C ASP A 76 -34.94 2.42 15.04
N LYS A 77 -34.12 1.53 14.45
CA LYS A 77 -33.63 0.29 15.07
C LYS A 77 -32.11 0.25 15.23
N VAL A 78 -31.46 1.40 15.34
CA VAL A 78 -30.00 1.47 15.56
C VAL A 78 -29.68 0.96 16.96
N THR A 79 -29.02 -0.19 17.04
CA THR A 79 -28.52 -0.75 18.30
C THR A 79 -27.07 -0.29 18.56
N PRO A 80 -26.57 -0.37 19.81
CA PRO A 80 -25.17 -0.09 20.11
C PRO A 80 -24.18 -0.93 19.28
N GLU A 81 -24.55 -2.15 18.92
CA GLU A 81 -23.75 -3.06 18.09
C GLU A 81 -23.60 -2.53 16.65
N VAL A 82 -24.67 -1.95 16.07
CA VAL A 82 -24.61 -1.32 14.75
C VAL A 82 -23.66 -0.13 14.76
N ILE A 83 -23.73 0.71 15.80
CA ILE A 83 -22.83 1.87 15.96
C ILE A 83 -21.38 1.40 16.10
N PHE A 84 -21.13 0.40 16.94
CA PHE A 84 -19.79 -0.15 17.12
C PHE A 84 -19.25 -0.77 15.83
N GLY A 85 -20.07 -1.55 15.10
CA GLY A 85 -19.68 -2.13 13.81
C GLY A 85 -19.25 -1.06 12.80
N LEU A 86 -20.01 0.03 12.71
CA LEU A 86 -19.68 1.18 11.88
C LEU A 86 -18.37 1.85 12.28
N GLN A 87 -18.17 2.08 13.58
CA GLN A 87 -16.92 2.63 14.09
C GLN A 87 -15.73 1.71 13.83
N ALA A 88 -15.93 0.39 13.92
CA ALA A 88 -14.92 -0.61 13.62
C ALA A 88 -14.46 -0.55 12.16
N LEU A 89 -15.38 -0.33 11.21
CA LEU A 89 -15.05 -0.12 9.79
C LEU A 89 -14.14 1.08 9.56
N MET A 90 -14.29 2.14 10.36
CA MET A 90 -13.50 3.36 10.23
C MET A 90 -12.16 3.32 10.98
N ALA A 91 -12.06 2.52 12.05
CA ALA A 91 -10.89 2.52 12.93
C ALA A 91 -10.16 1.17 12.97
N ILE A 92 -10.85 0.09 13.34
CA ILE A 92 -10.23 -1.22 13.63
C ILE A 92 -9.69 -1.86 12.35
N PHE A 93 -10.50 -1.94 11.29
CA PHE A 93 -10.07 -2.58 10.04
C PHE A 93 -8.92 -1.81 9.36
N PRO A 94 -8.97 -0.47 9.21
CA PRO A 94 -7.83 0.29 8.72
C PRO A 94 -6.58 0.14 9.61
N ALA A 95 -6.74 0.11 10.94
CA ALA A 95 -5.60 -0.09 11.85
C ALA A 95 -4.93 -1.45 11.67
N ILE A 96 -5.72 -2.52 11.48
CA ILE A 96 -5.19 -3.86 11.19
C ILE A 96 -4.43 -3.86 9.86
N ALA A 97 -5.01 -3.27 8.81
CA ALA A 97 -4.36 -3.16 7.51
C ALA A 97 -3.03 -2.39 7.60
N LEU A 98 -3.00 -1.26 8.32
CA LEU A 98 -1.79 -0.50 8.59
C LEU A 98 -0.75 -1.31 9.38
N GLY A 99 -1.17 -2.08 10.39
CA GLY A 99 -0.29 -2.95 11.15
C GLY A 99 0.37 -4.02 10.26
N ILE A 100 -0.39 -4.63 9.37
CA ILE A 100 0.13 -5.59 8.38
C ILE A 100 1.12 -4.89 7.43
N SER A 101 0.76 -3.72 6.89
CA SER A 101 1.65 -2.94 6.01
C SER A 101 2.95 -2.56 6.71
N TYR A 102 2.90 -2.18 7.98
CA TYR A 102 4.08 -1.86 8.79
C TYR A 102 5.02 -3.06 8.90
N ILE A 103 4.49 -4.27 9.16
CA ILE A 103 5.31 -5.49 9.25
C ILE A 103 6.03 -5.77 7.93
N PHE A 104 5.36 -5.59 6.79
CA PHE A 104 5.98 -5.79 5.47
C PHE A 104 7.07 -4.76 5.17
N ILE A 105 6.82 -3.48 5.46
CA ILE A 105 7.84 -2.42 5.28
C ILE A 105 9.01 -2.63 6.24
N TYR A 106 8.77 -3.03 7.49
CA TYR A 106 9.83 -3.31 8.45
C TYR A 106 10.77 -4.44 7.99
N LYS A 107 10.24 -5.42 7.25
CA LYS A 107 11.01 -6.53 6.66
C LYS A 107 11.59 -6.20 5.28
N TYR A 108 11.36 -5.01 4.73
CA TYR A 108 11.85 -4.65 3.40
C TYR A 108 13.38 -4.58 3.40
N PRO A 109 14.08 -5.44 2.64
CA PRO A 109 15.53 -5.61 2.78
C PRO A 109 16.36 -4.57 2.01
N LEU A 110 15.74 -3.79 1.13
CA LEU A 110 16.44 -2.86 0.24
C LEU A 110 16.54 -1.48 0.90
N HIS A 111 17.38 -1.41 1.93
CA HIS A 111 17.65 -0.18 2.67
C HIS A 111 19.16 0.00 2.90
N SER A 112 19.58 1.24 3.19
CA SER A 112 20.96 1.60 3.57
C SER A 112 22.02 1.10 2.57
N GLU A 113 22.99 0.29 3.01
CA GLU A 113 24.13 -0.18 2.21
C GLU A 113 23.69 -0.94 0.95
N LYS A 114 22.69 -1.83 1.08
CA LYS A 114 22.21 -2.63 -0.05
C LYS A 114 21.63 -1.74 -1.15
N LEU A 115 20.90 -0.69 -0.76
CA LEU A 115 20.32 0.26 -1.72
C LEU A 115 21.41 1.06 -2.45
N ILE A 116 22.47 1.47 -1.74
CA ILE A 116 23.61 2.18 -2.34
C ILE A 116 24.33 1.27 -3.34
N GLU A 117 24.58 0.02 -2.97
CA GLU A 117 25.24 -0.96 -3.84
C GLU A 117 24.47 -1.19 -5.15
N VAL A 118 23.14 -1.34 -5.07
CA VAL A 118 22.28 -1.50 -6.25
C VAL A 118 22.38 -0.28 -7.16
N LYS A 119 22.31 0.93 -6.60
CA LYS A 119 22.41 2.18 -7.38
C LYS A 119 23.77 2.34 -8.06
N GLU A 120 24.85 1.97 -7.39
CA GLU A 120 26.20 2.00 -7.98
C GLU A 120 26.36 1.00 -9.12
N LYS A 121 25.85 -0.22 -8.96
CA LYS A 121 25.86 -1.25 -10.02
C LYS A 121 25.04 -0.79 -11.22
N LEU A 122 23.85 -0.25 -10.99
CA LEU A 122 22.99 0.25 -12.05
C LEU A 122 23.67 1.38 -12.84
N ARG A 123 24.32 2.31 -12.14
CA ARG A 123 25.07 3.40 -12.78
C ARG A 123 26.16 2.86 -13.71
N LYS A 124 26.95 1.88 -13.27
CA LYS A 124 27.99 1.25 -14.09
C LYS A 124 27.39 0.62 -15.36
N ILE A 125 26.31 -0.14 -15.22
CA ILE A 125 25.61 -0.77 -16.35
C ILE A 125 25.15 0.29 -17.37
N HIS A 126 24.61 1.41 -16.89
CA HIS A 126 24.14 2.49 -17.78
C HIS A 126 25.29 3.25 -18.44
N ASP A 127 26.41 3.47 -17.74
CA ASP A 127 27.61 4.09 -18.31
C ASP A 127 28.23 3.20 -19.40
N GLU A 128 28.32 1.90 -19.17
CA GLU A 128 28.78 0.94 -20.17
C GLU A 128 27.87 0.91 -21.41
N LYS A 129 26.54 0.88 -21.22
CA LYS A 129 25.57 0.95 -22.33
C LYS A 129 25.73 2.25 -23.13
N ARG A 130 25.93 3.39 -22.45
CA ARG A 130 26.16 4.70 -23.09
C ARG A 130 27.48 4.76 -23.88
N SER A 131 28.55 4.14 -23.37
CA SER A 131 29.85 4.12 -24.06
C SER A 131 29.88 3.28 -25.35
N LYS A 132 28.90 2.39 -25.52
CA LYS A 132 28.76 1.49 -26.68
C LYS A 132 27.82 2.05 -27.77
N LEU A 133 27.18 3.19 -27.51
CA LEU A 133 26.35 3.94 -28.46
C LEU A 133 27.18 5.02 -29.15
#